data_AF-A0A316QJB1-F1
#
_entry.id   AF-A0A316QJB1-F1
#
_cell.length_a   1.000
_cell.length_b   1.000
_cell.length_c   1.000
_cell.angle_alpha   90.00
_cell.angle_beta   90.00
_cell.angle_gamma   90.00
#
_symmetry.space_group_name_H-M   'P 1'
#
loop_
_entity.id
_entity.type
_entity.pdbx_description
1 polymer ?
#
loop_
_entity_poly.entity_id
_entity_poly.type
_entity_poly.pdbx_seq_one_letter_code
_entity_poly.pdbx_strand_id
1 'polypeptide(L)'
;MEPKELALIAVSVAAGVFLIALIVLTLKLRGVKKRAESDEKRADKVKIVQGVRYSEDDVISTEAGINVTHLPGDFILSKNEVYRAEKGGKLLPGVYTALSVGGNDKNFKLRVGGLVKNFVHGDSVVLGDGEEICAVSASVILR
;
A
#
# COMPACT_ATOMS: atom_id res chain seq x y z
N MET A 1 50.58 32.56 28.81
CA MET A 1 49.35 31.74 28.87
C MET A 1 49.56 30.72 29.94
N GLU A 2 48.84 30.88 31.05
CA GLU A 2 48.90 29.95 32.16
C GLU A 2 48.35 28.58 31.72
N PRO A 3 48.87 27.46 32.24
CA PRO A 3 48.40 26.11 31.86
C PRO A 3 46.89 25.93 32.09
N LYS A 4 46.32 26.69 33.03
CA LYS A 4 44.88 26.74 33.33
C LYS A 4 44.06 27.40 32.21
N GLU A 5 44.60 28.42 31.55
CA GLU A 5 43.94 29.11 30.44
C GLU A 5 43.93 28.24 29.19
N LEU A 6 45.03 27.54 28.92
CA LEU A 6 45.12 26.55 27.84
C LEU A 6 44.15 25.38 28.04
N ALA A 7 44.01 24.90 29.28
CA ALA A 7 43.04 23.86 29.62
C ALA A 7 41.59 24.34 29.43
N LEU A 8 41.27 25.58 29.84
CA LEU A 8 39.94 26.17 29.65
C LEU A 8 39.57 26.33 28.18
N ILE A 9 40.50 26.77 27.34
CA ILE A 9 40.29 26.90 25.89
C ILE A 9 40.12 25.51 25.25
N ALA A 10 40.93 24.52 25.64
CA ALA A 10 40.80 23.17 25.12
C ALA A 10 39.44 22.54 25.46
N VAL A 11 38.96 22.74 26.70
CA VAL A 11 37.65 22.24 27.14
C VAL A 11 36.50 22.96 26.42
N SER A 12 36.59 24.27 26.18
CA SER A 12 35.53 25.01 25.49
C SER A 12 35.41 24.61 24.01
N VAL A 13 36.55 24.39 23.33
CA VAL A 13 36.57 23.90 21.95
C VAL A 13 36.02 22.48 21.88
N ALA A 14 36.41 21.59 22.81
CA ALA A 14 35.89 20.23 22.88
C ALA A 14 34.37 20.21 23.12
N ALA A 15 33.87 21.07 24.01
CA ALA A 15 32.43 21.20 24.27
C ALA A 15 31.67 21.71 23.04
N GLY A 16 32.23 22.67 22.29
CA GLY A 16 31.64 23.17 21.04
C GLY A 16 31.52 22.09 19.96
N VAL A 17 32.59 21.31 19.75
CA VAL A 17 32.58 20.18 18.80
C VAL A 17 31.58 19.11 19.22
N PHE A 18 31.49 18.81 20.52
CA PHE A 18 30.52 17.86 21.06
C PHE A 18 29.07 18.31 20.85
N LEU A 19 28.79 19.61 21.02
CA LEU A 19 27.47 20.19 20.81
C LEU A 19 27.06 20.12 19.34
N ILE A 20 27.98 20.42 18.42
CA ILE A 20 27.75 20.28 16.97
C ILE A 20 27.49 18.81 16.60
N ALA A 21 28.26 17.87 17.17
CA ALA A 21 28.05 16.44 16.95
C ALA A 21 26.67 15.97 17.44
N LEU A 22 26.19 16.48 18.58
CA LEU A 22 24.84 16.20 19.09
C LEU A 22 23.74 16.80 18.19
N ILE A 23 23.93 18.01 17.65
CA ILE A 23 22.99 18.61 16.70
C ILE A 23 22.92 17.76 15.41
N VAL A 24 24.06 17.35 14.87
CA VAL A 24 24.11 16.50 13.66
C VAL A 24 23.46 15.14 13.94
N LEU A 25 23.73 14.55 15.11
CA LEU A 25 23.15 13.27 15.51
C LEU A 25 21.62 13.38 15.68
N THR A 26 21.12 14.44 16.31
CA THR A 26 19.67 14.66 16.49
C THR A 26 18.97 14.99 15.17
N LEU A 27 19.60 15.69 14.23
CA LEU A 27 19.09 15.90 12.87
C LEU A 27 19.08 14.60 12.06
N LYS A 28 20.13 13.77 12.17
CA LYS A 28 20.19 12.46 11.51
C LYS A 28 19.17 11.49 12.10
N LEU A 29 19.02 11.47 13.43
CA LEU A 29 17.99 10.70 14.14
C LEU A 29 16.58 11.21 13.86
N ARG A 30 16.36 12.52 13.68
CA ARG A 30 15.08 13.06 13.19
C ARG A 30 14.83 12.71 11.72
N GLY A 31 15.87 12.64 10.89
CA GLY A 31 15.77 12.14 9.52
C GLY A 31 15.43 10.64 9.47
N VAL A 32 16.01 9.85 10.39
CA VAL A 32 15.69 8.43 10.55
C VAL A 32 14.32 8.23 11.20
N LYS A 33 13.91 9.04 12.18
CA LYS A 33 12.56 9.00 12.76
C LYS A 33 11.50 9.52 11.80
N LYS A 34 11.79 10.52 10.96
CA LYS A 34 10.90 10.89 9.85
C LYS A 34 10.89 9.82 8.76
N ARG A 35 11.97 9.05 8.59
CA ARG A 35 11.99 7.86 7.74
C ARG A 35 11.27 6.67 8.39
N ALA A 36 11.27 6.54 9.71
CA ALA A 36 10.59 5.50 10.49
C ALA A 36 9.09 5.79 10.66
N GLU A 37 8.71 7.05 10.92
CA GLU A 37 7.32 7.54 10.85
C GLU A 37 6.83 7.67 9.39
N SER A 38 7.73 7.74 8.39
CA SER A 38 7.35 7.54 6.99
C SER A 38 7.39 6.08 6.53
N ASP A 39 8.06 5.19 7.29
CA ASP A 39 8.06 3.73 7.07
C ASP A 39 6.86 3.07 7.76
N GLU A 40 6.28 3.69 8.79
CA GLU A 40 4.92 3.35 9.24
C GLU A 40 3.84 3.86 8.28
N LYS A 41 4.21 4.59 7.21
CA LYS A 41 3.29 5.06 6.17
C LYS A 41 3.57 4.58 4.76
N ARG A 42 4.56 3.70 4.53
CA ARG A 42 4.88 3.20 3.19
C ARG A 42 5.57 1.84 3.21
N ALA A 43 4.80 0.76 3.21
CA ALA A 43 5.24 -0.50 2.60
C ALA A 43 4.10 -1.52 2.54
N ASP A 44 3.05 -1.25 1.75
CA ASP A 44 2.33 -2.39 1.16
C ASP A 44 3.10 -2.77 -0.10
N LYS A 45 4.00 -3.77 0.06
CA LYS A 45 4.99 -4.18 -0.94
C LYS A 45 4.32 -4.96 -2.05
N VAL A 46 3.70 -4.26 -2.98
CA VAL A 46 3.30 -4.86 -4.25
C VAL A 46 4.54 -4.94 -5.14
N LYS A 47 5.09 -6.14 -5.29
CA LYS A 47 6.21 -6.40 -6.18
C LYS A 47 5.66 -6.56 -7.61
N ILE A 48 5.63 -5.47 -8.37
CA ILE A 48 5.34 -5.52 -9.81
C ILE A 48 6.60 -6.06 -10.50
N VAL A 49 6.58 -7.34 -10.85
CA VAL A 49 7.63 -7.95 -11.68
C VAL A 49 7.07 -8.08 -13.09
N GLN A 50 7.70 -7.39 -14.06
CA GLN A 50 7.35 -7.46 -15.48
C GLN A 50 5.88 -7.16 -15.84
N GLY A 51 5.23 -6.23 -15.12
CA GLY A 51 3.87 -5.77 -15.45
C GLY A 51 2.75 -6.69 -14.97
N VAL A 52 3.04 -7.62 -14.05
CA VAL A 52 2.04 -8.49 -13.40
C VAL A 52 2.17 -8.36 -11.88
N ARG A 53 1.03 -8.31 -11.18
CA ARG A 53 0.93 -8.18 -9.71
C ARG A 53 0.88 -9.55 -9.05
N TYR A 54 1.75 -9.76 -8.04
CA TYR A 54 1.70 -10.91 -7.13
C TYR A 54 1.36 -10.39 -5.72
N SER A 55 0.41 -11.05 -5.04
CA SER A 55 0.11 -10.82 -3.62
C SER A 55 0.95 -11.77 -2.77
N GLU A 56 1.60 -11.25 -1.72
CA GLU A 56 1.96 -12.08 -0.57
C GLU A 56 0.82 -11.99 0.44
N ASP A 57 0.48 -13.15 1.00
CA ASP A 57 -0.60 -13.36 1.95
C ASP A 57 -0.60 -12.30 3.07
N ASP A 58 -1.77 -11.77 3.40
CA ASP A 58 -1.98 -11.34 4.78
C ASP A 58 -3.43 -11.54 5.24
N VAL A 59 -3.48 -12.22 6.38
CA VAL A 59 -4.64 -12.71 7.11
C VAL A 59 -5.50 -11.53 7.59
N ILE A 60 -6.76 -11.46 7.15
CA ILE A 60 -7.71 -10.46 7.69
C ILE A 60 -8.56 -11.12 8.77
N SER A 61 -8.13 -10.93 10.03
CA SER A 61 -9.00 -11.10 11.21
C SER A 61 -9.07 -9.76 11.93
N THR A 62 -10.22 -9.08 11.93
CA THR A 62 -10.66 -8.28 13.10
C THR A 62 -12.17 -8.06 13.09
N GLU A 63 -12.77 -8.26 14.26
CA GLU A 63 -14.15 -7.98 14.63
C GLU A 63 -14.46 -6.47 14.60
N ALA A 64 -15.74 -6.15 14.35
CA ALA A 64 -16.35 -4.81 14.37
C ALA A 64 -16.27 -3.98 13.06
N GLY A 65 -17.31 -4.17 12.23
CA GLY A 65 -17.85 -3.12 11.36
C GLY A 65 -16.98 -2.74 10.17
N ILE A 66 -17.13 -3.48 9.07
CA ILE A 66 -16.37 -3.30 7.84
C ILE A 66 -16.70 -1.94 7.18
N ASN A 67 -15.89 -0.92 7.48
CA ASN A 67 -15.80 0.30 6.69
C ASN A 67 -14.73 0.04 5.62
N VAL A 68 -15.17 -0.31 4.40
CA VAL A 68 -14.27 -0.53 3.26
C VAL A 68 -13.68 0.81 2.83
N THR A 69 -12.59 1.20 3.48
CA THR A 69 -11.83 2.39 3.14
C THR A 69 -10.98 2.04 1.93
N HIS A 70 -11.18 2.72 0.80
CA HIS A 70 -10.40 2.51 -0.42
C HIS A 70 -8.90 2.60 -0.12
N LEU A 71 -8.14 1.54 -0.39
CA LEU A 71 -6.67 1.57 -0.31
C LEU A 71 -6.08 2.00 -1.65
N PRO A 72 -4.96 2.76 -1.65
CA PRO A 72 -4.26 3.12 -2.87
C PRO A 72 -3.73 1.85 -3.57
N GLY A 73 -4.37 1.47 -4.69
CA GLY A 73 -4.08 0.23 -5.42
C GLY A 73 -5.33 -0.61 -5.73
N ASP A 74 -6.45 -0.31 -5.06
CA ASP A 74 -7.74 -0.92 -5.32
C ASP A 74 -8.35 -0.40 -6.63
N PHE A 75 -8.90 -1.29 -7.45
CA PHE A 75 -9.65 -0.93 -8.65
C PHE A 75 -11.16 -1.09 -8.43
N ILE A 76 -11.93 -0.03 -8.65
CA ILE A 76 -13.39 -0.06 -8.49
C ILE A 76 -14.02 -0.47 -9.82
N LEU A 77 -14.69 -1.61 -9.82
CA LEU A 77 -15.59 -2.03 -10.89
C LEU A 77 -16.97 -1.40 -10.66
N SER A 78 -17.29 -0.38 -11.45
CA SER A 78 -18.64 0.16 -11.50
C SER A 78 -19.62 -0.87 -12.04
N LYS A 79 -20.83 -0.90 -11.48
CA LYS A 79 -21.90 -1.78 -11.95
C LYS A 79 -22.24 -1.51 -13.43
N ASN A 80 -22.31 -2.58 -14.21
CA ASN A 80 -22.56 -2.63 -15.65
C ASN A 80 -21.51 -1.93 -16.52
N GLU A 81 -20.35 -1.58 -15.98
CA GLU A 81 -19.23 -1.08 -16.76
C GLU A 81 -18.26 -2.21 -17.09
N VAL A 82 -17.86 -2.29 -18.36
CA VAL A 82 -16.91 -3.29 -18.84
C VAL A 82 -15.51 -2.68 -18.80
N TYR A 83 -14.61 -3.36 -18.11
CA TYR A 83 -13.20 -3.03 -18.06
C TYR A 83 -12.40 -4.12 -18.72
N ARG A 84 -11.33 -3.71 -19.39
CA ARG A 84 -10.40 -4.64 -20.05
C ARG A 84 -9.08 -4.63 -19.31
N ALA A 85 -8.61 -5.82 -18.94
CA ALA A 85 -7.30 -6.03 -18.36
C ALA A 85 -6.25 -5.95 -19.47
N GLU A 86 -5.41 -4.93 -19.47
CA GLU A 86 -4.35 -4.74 -20.47
C GLU A 86 -3.05 -4.29 -19.80
N LYS A 87 -1.92 -4.77 -20.27
CA LYS A 87 -0.61 -4.29 -19.79
C LYS A 87 -0.43 -2.81 -20.10
N GLY A 88 -0.41 -1.97 -19.05
CA GLY A 88 -0.34 -0.51 -19.17
C GLY A 88 -1.70 0.18 -19.37
N GLY A 89 -2.80 -0.58 -19.31
CA GLY A 89 -4.16 -0.06 -19.31
C GLY A 89 -4.63 0.41 -17.93
N LYS A 90 -5.92 0.77 -17.84
CA LYS A 90 -6.55 1.19 -16.57
C LYS A 90 -6.63 0.05 -15.56
N LEU A 91 -6.86 -1.17 -16.03
CA LEU A 91 -6.88 -2.40 -15.26
C LEU A 91 -5.75 -3.29 -15.76
N LEU A 92 -4.91 -3.75 -14.83
CA LEU A 92 -3.79 -4.63 -15.17
C LEU A 92 -4.24 -6.09 -15.16
N PRO A 93 -3.59 -6.97 -15.93
CA PRO A 93 -3.78 -8.41 -15.78
C PRO A 93 -3.11 -8.91 -14.49
N GLY A 94 -3.73 -9.88 -13.83
CA GLY A 94 -3.26 -10.39 -12.55
C GLY A 94 -4.32 -11.13 -11.74
N VAL A 95 -3.95 -11.51 -10.52
CA VAL A 95 -4.87 -12.09 -9.54
C VAL A 95 -5.36 -10.97 -8.63
N TYR A 96 -6.68 -10.92 -8.43
CA TYR A 96 -7.33 -9.93 -7.59
C TYR A 96 -8.24 -10.61 -6.58
N THR A 97 -8.38 -10.02 -5.41
CA THR A 97 -9.45 -10.34 -4.47
C THR A 97 -10.67 -9.46 -4.76
N ALA A 98 -11.82 -10.08 -5.02
CA ALA A 98 -13.07 -9.41 -5.28
C ALA A 98 -13.83 -9.12 -3.98
N LEU A 99 -14.01 -7.84 -3.68
CA LEU A 99 -14.66 -7.35 -2.46
C LEU A 99 -15.92 -6.56 -2.82
N SER A 100 -17.06 -6.92 -2.22
CA SER A 100 -18.29 -6.11 -2.36
C SER A 100 -18.12 -4.72 -1.71
N VAL A 101 -18.46 -3.65 -2.45
CA VAL A 101 -18.40 -2.26 -1.95
C VAL A 101 -19.34 -2.04 -0.76
N GLY A 102 -20.48 -2.75 -0.73
CA GLY A 102 -21.48 -2.57 0.32
C GLY A 102 -21.21 -3.33 1.61
N GLY A 103 -20.16 -4.17 1.67
CA GLY A 103 -19.80 -5.00 2.85
C GLY A 103 -20.83 -6.07 3.26
N ASN A 104 -22.10 -5.90 2.91
CA ASN A 104 -23.24 -6.73 3.34
C ASN A 104 -23.65 -7.78 2.29
N ASP A 105 -23.38 -7.52 1.02
CA ASP A 105 -23.66 -8.47 -0.06
C ASP A 105 -22.59 -9.56 -0.06
N LYS A 106 -22.91 -10.69 0.57
CA LYS A 106 -22.05 -11.88 0.59
C LYS A 106 -21.81 -12.42 -0.82
N ASN A 107 -22.77 -12.28 -1.73
CA ASN A 107 -22.74 -12.82 -3.08
C ASN A 107 -22.94 -11.72 -4.12
N PHE A 108 -22.12 -11.72 -5.16
CA PHE A 108 -22.26 -10.83 -6.31
C PHE A 108 -21.85 -11.54 -7.60
N LYS A 109 -22.31 -11.02 -8.74
CA LYS A 109 -22.06 -11.58 -10.06
C LYS A 109 -21.06 -10.72 -10.81
N LEU A 110 -20.00 -11.36 -11.30
CA LEU A 110 -19.05 -10.76 -12.23
C LEU A 110 -19.14 -11.50 -13.57
N ARG A 111 -19.09 -10.73 -14.66
CA ARG A 111 -18.85 -11.28 -15.99
C ARG A 111 -17.36 -11.23 -16.24
N VAL A 112 -16.72 -12.38 -16.45
CA VAL A 112 -15.28 -12.50 -16.70
C VAL A 112 -15.13 -13.38 -17.96
N GLY A 113 -14.41 -12.89 -18.97
CA GLY A 113 -14.22 -13.63 -20.23
C GLY A 113 -15.53 -13.97 -20.94
N GLY A 114 -16.54 -13.09 -20.85
CA GLY A 114 -17.86 -13.27 -21.46
C GLY A 114 -18.84 -14.15 -20.66
N LEU A 115 -18.41 -14.83 -19.59
CA LEU A 115 -19.26 -15.68 -18.76
C LEU A 115 -19.61 -15.00 -17.44
N VAL A 116 -20.88 -15.08 -17.04
CA VAL A 116 -21.33 -14.57 -15.73
C VAL A 116 -21.11 -15.64 -14.67
N LYS A 117 -20.24 -15.37 -13.70
CA LYS A 117 -19.96 -16.22 -12.55
C LYS A 117 -20.43 -15.55 -11.27
N ASN A 118 -20.78 -16.36 -10.28
CA ASN A 118 -21.14 -15.89 -8.94
C ASN A 118 -19.89 -15.93 -8.06
N PHE A 119 -19.62 -14.84 -7.37
CA PHE A 119 -18.47 -14.64 -6.49
C PHE A 119 -18.96 -14.31 -5.09
N VAL A 120 -18.14 -14.67 -4.10
CA VAL A 120 -18.35 -14.32 -2.69
C VAL A 120 -17.40 -13.19 -2.31
N HIS A 121 -17.76 -12.39 -1.31
CA HIS A 121 -16.82 -11.39 -0.76
C HIS A 121 -15.52 -12.05 -0.29
N GLY A 122 -14.38 -11.58 -0.80
CA GLY A 122 -13.06 -12.14 -0.50
C GLY A 122 -12.61 -13.24 -1.46
N ASP A 123 -13.42 -13.58 -2.47
CA ASP A 123 -13.06 -14.58 -3.47
C ASP A 123 -12.02 -14.05 -4.47
N SER A 124 -11.24 -14.94 -5.05
CA SER A 124 -10.17 -14.58 -5.99
C SER A 124 -10.65 -14.61 -7.44
N VAL A 125 -10.30 -13.59 -8.21
CA VAL A 125 -10.53 -13.51 -9.65
C VAL A 125 -9.19 -13.36 -10.37
N VAL A 126 -8.98 -14.16 -11.40
CA VAL A 126 -7.78 -14.10 -12.25
C VAL A 126 -8.19 -13.43 -13.55
N LEU A 127 -7.43 -12.41 -13.95
CA LEU A 127 -7.62 -11.68 -15.20
C LEU A 127 -6.40 -11.85 -16.10
N GLY A 128 -6.62 -12.47 -17.26
CA GLY A 128 -5.65 -12.55 -18.33
C GLY A 128 -5.48 -11.23 -19.09
N ASP A 129 -4.38 -11.10 -19.82
CA ASP A 129 -4.14 -9.96 -20.72
C ASP A 129 -5.16 -10.00 -21.89
N GLY A 130 -5.86 -8.88 -22.10
CA GLY A 130 -6.98 -8.75 -23.04
C GLY A 130 -8.33 -9.25 -22.51
N GLU A 131 -8.41 -9.74 -21.27
CA GLU A 131 -9.66 -10.25 -20.71
C GLU A 131 -10.58 -9.12 -20.23
N GLU A 132 -11.88 -9.31 -20.43
CA GLU A 132 -12.89 -8.35 -20.02
C GLU A 132 -13.57 -8.79 -18.72
N ILE A 133 -13.73 -7.83 -17.81
CA ILE A 133 -14.45 -7.98 -16.55
C ILE A 133 -15.53 -6.92 -16.42
N CYS A 134 -16.70 -7.31 -15.92
CA CYS A 134 -17.81 -6.40 -15.65
C CYS A 134 -18.54 -6.82 -14.38
N ALA A 135 -18.81 -5.85 -13.51
CA ALA A 135 -19.63 -6.05 -12.32
C ALA A 135 -21.11 -6.05 -12.71
N VAL A 136 -21.82 -7.17 -12.57
CA VAL A 136 -23.20 -7.31 -13.08
C VAL A 136 -24.25 -6.93 -12.02
N SER A 137 -24.08 -7.42 -10.79
CA SER A 137 -25.12 -7.25 -9.76
C SER A 137 -24.89 -6.05 -8.84
N ALA A 138 -23.64 -5.77 -8.47
CA ALA A 138 -23.24 -4.73 -7.52
C ALA A 138 -21.83 -4.24 -7.87
N SER A 139 -21.47 -3.02 -7.45
CA SER A 139 -20.10 -2.53 -7.60
C SER A 139 -19.14 -3.34 -6.73
N VAL A 140 -17.96 -3.63 -7.27
CA VAL A 140 -16.97 -4.52 -6.64
C VAL A 140 -15.60 -3.83 -6.65
N ILE A 141 -14.83 -4.06 -5.61
CA ILE A 141 -13.43 -3.63 -5.51
C ILE A 141 -12.55 -4.83 -5.83
N LEU A 142 -11.58 -4.63 -6.72
CA LEU A 142 -10.50 -5.57 -6.99
C LEU A 142 -9.24 -5.12 -6.24
N ARG A 143 -8.66 -6.01 -5.45
CA ARG A 143 -7.44 -5.77 -4.66
C ARG A 143 -6.30 -6.72 -5.03
#